data_AF-A0AA89C2P6-F1
#
_entry.id   AF-A0AA89C2P6-F1
#
_cell.length_a   1.000
_cell.length_b   1.000
_cell.length_c   1.000
_cell.angle_alpha   90.00
_cell.angle_beta   90.00
_cell.angle_gamma   90.00
#
_symmetry.space_group_name_H-M   'P 1'
#
loop_
_entity.id
_entity.type
_entity.pdbx_description
1 polymer ?
#
loop_
_entity_poly.entity_id
_entity_poly.type
_entity_poly.pdbx_seq_one_letter_code
_entity_poly.pdbx_strand_id
1 'polypeptide(L)'
;MATQLHVIFSKHFMGAGIIAGVPFACSDGNLAGATKCMLTPALETVFTYERLVSSGALFGNVDSASSMANDKIYIFAGTQDSVVNPGNGKNIAKFYSHFIHNNGNIKEVFNVRAEHSMPTENYGGSCDKLNSGSYLNNCGYNAAFELLNHIYGGNLQVNHIYGGNLQVNHIYGGNLQVNHIYGGNLQVNHIYGGNLQVNHIYGGNLQLLKFDQSEFFHLSPARKYGMDTTGYIYVPSGCMDKTRKCKLHVALHGCEMGRTIIGEKYVRYAGYNEVGEANNIIILYPQAIKTLSNPNGCWDWWGYTGLYFGEYK
;
A
#
# COMPACT_ATOMS: atom_id res chain seq x y z
N MET A 1 3.35 7.08 -6.40
CA MET A 1 3.33 7.99 -5.24
C MET A 1 4.15 7.49 -4.05
N ALA A 2 4.00 6.24 -3.59
CA ALA A 2 4.77 5.73 -2.44
C ALA A 2 6.29 5.99 -2.55
N THR A 3 6.90 5.74 -3.71
CA THR A 3 8.30 6.07 -3.99
C THR A 3 8.62 7.56 -3.82
N GLN A 4 7.73 8.46 -4.30
CA GLN A 4 7.91 9.90 -4.14
C GLN A 4 7.83 10.33 -2.68
N LEU A 5 6.79 9.90 -1.94
CA LEU A 5 6.67 10.23 -0.52
C LEU A 5 7.88 9.74 0.26
N HIS A 6 8.31 8.50 0.02
CA HIS A 6 9.47 7.96 0.68
C HIS A 6 10.74 8.75 0.40
N VAL A 7 11.03 9.06 -0.87
CA VAL A 7 12.28 9.75 -1.24
C VAL A 7 12.27 11.21 -0.80
N ILE A 8 11.14 11.92 -0.97
CA ILE A 8 11.04 13.34 -0.63
C ILE A 8 11.14 13.52 0.89
N PHE A 9 10.54 12.62 1.67
CA PHE A 9 10.39 12.74 3.12
C PHE A 9 11.05 11.59 3.90
N SER A 10 12.16 11.08 3.41
CA SER A 10 12.77 9.85 3.96
C SER A 10 13.12 9.93 5.44
N LYS A 11 13.22 11.13 6.06
CA LYS A 11 13.38 11.23 7.52
C LYS A 11 12.15 10.81 8.33
N HIS A 12 10.98 10.75 7.70
CA HIS A 12 9.69 10.45 8.34
C HIS A 12 9.19 9.03 8.07
N PHE A 13 9.82 8.32 7.13
CA PHE A 13 9.49 6.96 6.78
C PHE A 13 10.61 6.01 7.23
N MET A 14 10.27 4.75 7.43
CA MET A 14 11.24 3.68 7.76
C MET A 14 11.35 2.64 6.63
N GLY A 15 10.75 2.96 5.48
CA GLY A 15 10.53 2.01 4.40
C GLY A 15 9.31 2.33 3.55
N ALA A 16 9.23 1.67 2.40
CA ALA A 16 8.13 1.82 1.45
C ALA A 16 7.79 0.49 0.78
N GLY A 17 6.51 0.33 0.46
CA GLY A 17 6.02 -0.76 -0.36
C GLY A 17 5.53 -0.25 -1.71
N ILE A 18 6.00 -0.87 -2.78
CA ILE A 18 5.70 -0.48 -4.16
C ILE A 18 5.10 -1.70 -4.86
N ILE A 19 3.82 -1.61 -5.23
CA ILE A 19 3.09 -2.67 -5.93
C ILE A 19 2.72 -2.13 -7.31
N ALA A 20 3.23 -2.78 -8.36
CA ALA A 20 3.01 -2.39 -9.76
C ALA A 20 3.31 -0.89 -10.02
N GLY A 21 4.34 -0.36 -9.34
CA GLY A 21 4.72 1.04 -9.40
C GLY A 21 5.86 1.32 -10.36
N VAL A 22 6.36 2.56 -10.29
CA VAL A 22 7.44 3.07 -11.14
C VAL A 22 8.55 3.75 -10.32
N PRO A 23 9.76 3.96 -10.89
CA PRO A 23 10.85 4.66 -10.22
C PRO A 23 10.52 6.11 -9.85
N PHE A 24 11.29 6.66 -8.92
CA PHE A 24 11.20 8.08 -8.52
C PHE A 24 11.41 8.99 -9.74
N ALA A 25 10.57 10.02 -9.87
CA ALA A 25 10.66 11.06 -10.89
C ALA A 25 10.66 10.57 -12.37
N CYS A 26 10.29 9.32 -12.64
CA CYS A 26 10.43 8.75 -13.99
C CYS A 26 9.52 9.39 -15.06
N SER A 27 8.48 10.10 -14.66
CA SER A 27 7.54 10.73 -15.58
C SER A 27 8.05 12.03 -16.20
N ASP A 28 9.21 12.54 -15.76
CA ASP A 28 9.72 13.86 -16.11
C ASP A 28 8.70 15.00 -15.90
N GLY A 29 7.75 14.81 -14.97
CA GLY A 29 6.70 15.79 -14.68
C GLY A 29 5.72 16.03 -15.84
N ASN A 30 5.55 15.06 -16.74
CA ASN A 30 4.56 15.17 -17.82
C ASN A 30 3.97 13.81 -18.26
N LEU A 31 2.87 13.86 -19.01
CA LEU A 31 2.13 12.66 -19.43
C LEU A 31 2.90 11.77 -20.42
N ALA A 32 3.73 12.37 -21.29
CA ALA A 32 4.51 11.62 -22.27
C ALA A 32 5.62 10.82 -21.57
N GLY A 33 6.32 11.43 -20.61
CA GLY A 33 7.29 10.76 -19.76
C GLY A 33 6.64 9.67 -18.91
N ALA A 34 5.46 9.93 -18.33
CA ALA A 34 4.68 8.91 -17.62
C ALA A 34 4.38 7.69 -18.49
N THR A 35 3.94 7.90 -19.73
CA THR A 35 3.65 6.81 -20.68
C THR A 35 4.91 6.02 -21.02
N LYS A 36 6.03 6.71 -21.28
CA LYS A 36 7.33 6.08 -21.54
C LYS A 36 7.79 5.24 -20.36
N CYS A 37 7.69 5.77 -19.16
CA CYS A 37 8.08 5.09 -17.93
C CYS A 37 7.25 3.82 -17.69
N MET A 38 5.94 3.87 -17.90
CA MET A 38 5.07 2.70 -17.74
C MET A 38 5.37 1.60 -18.76
N LEU A 39 5.58 1.95 -20.03
CA LEU A 39 5.58 0.98 -21.13
C LEU A 39 6.99 0.51 -21.53
N THR A 40 8.01 1.36 -21.37
CA THR A 40 9.36 1.14 -21.91
C THR A 40 10.47 1.26 -20.86
N PRO A 41 10.41 0.51 -19.74
CA PRO A 41 11.39 0.63 -18.65
C PRO A 41 12.83 0.34 -19.07
N ALA A 42 13.05 -0.41 -20.17
CA ALA A 42 14.37 -0.66 -20.73
C ALA A 42 15.05 0.60 -21.29
N LEU A 43 14.29 1.67 -21.58
CA LEU A 43 14.80 2.95 -22.09
C LEU A 43 15.01 3.98 -20.97
N GLU A 44 14.70 3.62 -19.73
CA GLU A 44 14.85 4.50 -18.57
C GLU A 44 16.28 4.46 -18.04
N THR A 45 16.80 5.62 -17.65
CA THR A 45 18.15 5.74 -17.10
C THR A 45 18.07 6.00 -15.60
N VAL A 46 18.13 4.94 -14.80
CA VAL A 46 17.98 5.02 -13.34
C VAL A 46 18.98 6.00 -12.68
N PHE A 47 20.19 6.09 -13.23
CA PHE A 47 21.22 7.04 -12.79
C PHE A 47 20.75 8.51 -12.81
N THR A 48 19.86 8.87 -13.74
CA THR A 48 19.30 10.23 -13.81
C THR A 48 18.46 10.52 -12.56
N TYR A 49 17.66 9.56 -12.09
CA TYR A 49 16.84 9.73 -10.89
C TYR A 49 17.70 9.78 -9.62
N GLU A 50 18.78 8.99 -9.56
CA GLU A 50 19.75 9.03 -8.45
C GLU A 50 20.37 10.43 -8.31
N ARG A 51 20.76 11.04 -9.44
CA ARG A 51 21.27 12.40 -9.48
C ARG A 51 20.23 13.43 -9.05
N LEU A 52 18.96 13.26 -9.44
CA LEU A 52 17.88 14.15 -9.01
C LEU A 52 17.72 14.16 -7.49
N VAL A 53 17.81 13.01 -6.82
CA VAL A 53 17.80 12.93 -5.35
C VAL A 53 19.00 13.70 -4.77
N SER A 54 20.19 13.48 -5.33
CA SER A 54 21.42 14.12 -4.85
C SER A 54 21.36 15.64 -5.00
N SER A 55 20.89 16.16 -6.14
CA SER A 55 20.70 17.59 -6.35
C SER A 55 19.55 18.14 -5.51
N GLY A 56 18.43 17.42 -5.42
CA GLY A 56 17.27 17.87 -4.65
C GLY A 56 17.60 18.02 -3.17
N ALA A 57 18.44 17.15 -2.61
CA ALA A 57 18.90 17.22 -1.23
C ALA A 57 19.74 18.48 -0.96
N LEU A 58 20.51 18.96 -1.94
CA LEU A 58 21.29 20.20 -1.81
C LEU A 58 20.39 21.45 -1.77
N PHE A 59 19.24 21.41 -2.44
CA PHE A 59 18.29 22.53 -2.52
C PHE A 59 17.14 22.43 -1.50
N GLY A 60 17.09 21.37 -0.69
CA GLY A 60 16.02 21.14 0.28
C GLY A 60 14.72 20.60 -0.31
N ASN A 61 14.71 20.22 -1.58
CA ASN A 61 13.54 19.67 -2.27
C ASN A 61 13.23 18.21 -1.88
N VAL A 62 14.24 17.48 -1.42
CA VAL A 62 14.11 16.14 -0.86
C VAL A 62 14.98 16.02 0.39
N ASP A 63 14.63 15.09 1.28
CA ASP A 63 15.49 14.73 2.39
C ASP A 63 16.84 14.15 1.94
N SER A 64 17.84 14.20 2.83
CA SER A 64 19.16 13.66 2.53
C SER A 64 19.08 12.15 2.29
N ALA A 65 19.71 11.68 1.21
CA ALA A 65 19.74 10.27 0.83
C ALA A 65 20.25 9.34 1.96
N SER A 66 21.08 9.84 2.87
CA SER A 66 21.57 9.09 4.03
C SER A 66 20.45 8.63 4.98
N SER A 67 19.33 9.34 5.01
CA SER A 67 18.16 8.93 5.81
C SER A 67 17.52 7.64 5.30
N MET A 68 17.69 7.30 4.00
CA MET A 68 17.18 6.06 3.44
C MET A 68 18.08 4.83 3.71
N ALA A 69 19.30 5.01 4.23
CA ALA A 69 20.32 3.95 4.22
C ALA A 69 19.91 2.64 4.91
N ASN A 70 19.00 2.72 5.88
CA ASN A 70 18.49 1.57 6.65
C ASN A 70 16.99 1.29 6.40
N ASP A 71 16.37 2.00 5.46
CA ASP A 71 14.95 1.83 5.16
C ASP A 71 14.70 0.49 4.48
N LYS A 72 13.49 -0.04 4.66
CA LYS A 72 13.08 -1.32 4.08
C LYS A 72 12.13 -1.14 2.92
N ILE A 73 12.52 -1.65 1.77
CA ILE A 73 11.78 -1.50 0.53
C ILE A 73 11.22 -2.84 0.10
N TYR A 74 9.91 -2.90 -0.13
CA TYR A 74 9.23 -4.04 -0.71
C TYR A 74 8.76 -3.67 -2.12
N ILE A 75 9.07 -4.51 -3.11
CA ILE A 75 8.76 -4.25 -4.51
C ILE A 75 8.04 -5.47 -5.08
N PHE A 76 6.81 -5.27 -5.54
CA PHE A 76 6.04 -6.28 -6.25
C PHE A 76 5.81 -5.84 -7.70
N ALA A 77 6.14 -6.70 -8.64
CA ALA A 77 5.79 -6.55 -10.05
C ALA A 77 5.26 -7.90 -10.57
N GLY A 78 3.98 -7.94 -10.95
CA GLY A 78 3.35 -9.14 -11.49
C GLY A 78 3.92 -9.47 -12.86
N THR A 79 4.22 -10.74 -13.14
CA THR A 79 4.90 -11.11 -14.39
C THR A 79 4.07 -10.90 -15.65
N GLN A 80 2.76 -10.72 -15.53
CA GLN A 80 1.86 -10.52 -16.66
C GLN A 80 1.46 -9.04 -16.85
N ASP A 81 1.75 -8.17 -15.87
CA ASP A 81 1.30 -6.78 -15.83
C ASP A 81 1.45 -6.06 -17.19
N SER A 82 0.30 -5.77 -17.78
CA SER A 82 0.16 -5.17 -19.10
C SER A 82 0.02 -3.64 -19.07
N VAL A 83 -0.14 -3.05 -17.88
CA VAL A 83 -0.37 -1.62 -17.69
C VAL A 83 0.91 -0.92 -17.27
N VAL A 84 1.61 -1.49 -16.28
CA VAL A 84 2.94 -1.05 -15.85
C VAL A 84 3.90 -2.20 -16.09
N ASN A 85 4.75 -2.05 -17.11
CA ASN A 85 5.66 -3.09 -17.54
C ASN A 85 6.50 -3.61 -16.35
N PRO A 86 6.57 -4.95 -16.12
CA PRO A 86 7.24 -5.53 -14.95
C PRO A 86 8.72 -5.17 -14.82
N GLY A 87 9.36 -4.75 -15.93
CA GLY A 87 10.71 -4.21 -15.92
C GLY A 87 10.89 -2.99 -14.99
N ASN A 88 9.81 -2.26 -14.68
CA ASN A 88 9.85 -1.18 -13.69
C ASN A 88 10.22 -1.66 -12.29
N GLY A 89 9.84 -2.88 -11.90
CA GLY A 89 10.24 -3.45 -10.60
C GLY A 89 11.76 -3.51 -10.46
N LYS A 90 12.47 -3.94 -11.51
CA LYS A 90 13.94 -3.97 -11.54
C LYS A 90 14.56 -2.58 -11.50
N ASN A 91 13.95 -1.60 -12.17
CA ASN A 91 14.43 -0.21 -12.13
C ASN A 91 14.24 0.42 -10.74
N ILE A 92 13.14 0.11 -10.04
CA ILE A 92 12.92 0.54 -8.66
C ILE A 92 13.96 -0.09 -7.73
N ALA A 93 14.21 -1.39 -7.87
CA ALA A 93 15.23 -2.09 -7.06
C ALA A 93 16.60 -1.45 -7.27
N LYS A 94 17.01 -1.28 -8.55
CA LYS A 94 18.26 -0.62 -8.92
C LYS A 94 18.39 0.78 -8.32
N PHE A 95 17.32 1.57 -8.39
CA PHE A 95 17.29 2.92 -7.81
C PHE A 95 17.55 2.90 -6.30
N TYR A 96 16.83 2.04 -5.57
CA TYR A 96 16.98 1.96 -4.11
C TYR A 96 18.33 1.35 -3.68
N SER A 97 18.89 0.42 -4.45
CA SER A 97 20.22 -0.15 -4.17
C SER A 97 21.35 0.88 -4.22
N HIS A 98 21.16 2.04 -4.87
CA HIS A 98 22.13 3.14 -4.80
C HIS A 98 22.23 3.72 -3.39
N PHE A 99 21.12 3.77 -2.66
CA PHE A 99 21.01 4.44 -1.35
C PHE A 99 21.00 3.47 -0.16
N ILE A 100 20.56 2.23 -0.38
CA ILE A 100 20.40 1.22 0.66
C ILE A 100 21.52 0.19 0.54
N HIS A 101 22.43 0.19 1.51
CA HIS A 101 23.64 -0.63 1.45
C HIS A 101 23.44 -2.07 1.92
N ASN A 102 22.38 -2.34 2.69
CA ASN A 102 22.03 -3.70 3.09
C ASN A 102 21.03 -4.30 2.09
N ASN A 103 21.49 -5.22 1.25
CA ASN A 103 20.64 -5.89 0.26
C ASN A 103 19.42 -6.59 0.88
N GLY A 104 19.52 -7.06 2.14
CA GLY A 104 18.38 -7.68 2.85
C GLY A 104 17.23 -6.71 3.15
N ASN A 105 17.45 -5.39 3.02
CA ASN A 105 16.41 -4.39 3.18
C ASN A 105 15.58 -4.18 1.90
N ILE A 106 15.97 -4.72 0.75
CA ILE A 106 15.20 -4.64 -0.49
C ILE A 106 14.63 -6.04 -0.80
N LYS A 107 13.31 -6.19 -0.70
CA LYS A 107 12.60 -7.42 -1.03
C LYS A 107 11.94 -7.29 -2.40
N GLU A 108 12.37 -8.14 -3.32
CA GLU A 108 11.89 -8.19 -4.70
C GLU A 108 10.94 -9.37 -4.89
N VAL A 109 9.74 -9.11 -5.40
CA VAL A 109 8.72 -10.12 -5.70
C VAL A 109 8.31 -9.98 -7.16
N PHE A 110 9.06 -10.66 -8.04
CA PHE A 110 8.93 -10.59 -9.50
C PHE A 110 8.58 -11.95 -10.14
N ASN A 111 8.10 -12.90 -9.34
CA ASN A 111 7.81 -14.27 -9.77
C ASN A 111 6.32 -14.65 -9.71
N VAL A 112 5.46 -13.75 -9.22
CA VAL A 112 4.01 -14.00 -9.13
C VAL A 112 3.36 -13.73 -10.48
N ARG A 113 2.60 -14.70 -10.99
CA ARG A 113 1.81 -14.57 -12.23
C ARG A 113 0.56 -13.72 -11.99
N ALA A 114 0.77 -12.42 -11.83
CA ALA A 114 -0.26 -11.42 -11.62
C ALA A 114 -0.29 -10.41 -12.76
N GLU A 115 -1.50 -9.98 -13.10
CA GLU A 115 -1.80 -8.83 -13.95
C GLU A 115 -1.86 -7.53 -13.13
N HIS A 116 -2.00 -6.37 -13.76
CA HIS A 116 -2.00 -5.06 -13.08
C HIS A 116 -3.10 -4.95 -12.01
N SER A 117 -2.73 -5.16 -10.76
CA SER A 117 -3.65 -5.20 -9.64
C SER A 117 -2.93 -5.10 -8.29
N MET A 118 -3.68 -4.77 -7.25
CA MET A 118 -3.34 -5.10 -5.87
C MET A 118 -3.60 -6.61 -5.67
N PRO A 119 -2.54 -7.43 -5.47
CA PRO A 119 -2.70 -8.85 -5.22
C PRO A 119 -3.21 -9.08 -3.79
N THR A 120 -4.31 -9.81 -3.68
CA THR A 120 -4.89 -10.21 -2.41
C THR A 120 -4.85 -11.73 -2.25
N GLU A 121 -5.03 -12.20 -1.03
CA GLU A 121 -5.06 -13.63 -0.73
C GLU A 121 -6.32 -14.32 -1.26
N ASN A 122 -7.47 -13.66 -1.18
CA ASN A 122 -8.77 -14.32 -1.39
C ASN A 122 -9.89 -13.40 -1.94
N TYR A 123 -9.59 -12.18 -2.41
CA TYR A 123 -10.60 -11.21 -2.85
C TYR A 123 -10.35 -10.64 -4.26
N GLY A 124 -11.43 -10.42 -5.02
CA GLY A 124 -11.36 -9.71 -6.29
C GLY A 124 -11.31 -10.63 -7.52
N GLY A 125 -10.83 -10.09 -8.64
CA GLY A 125 -10.78 -10.78 -9.93
C GLY A 125 -9.72 -11.88 -10.01
N SER A 126 -9.61 -12.56 -11.17
CA SER A 126 -8.55 -13.55 -11.41
C SER A 126 -7.18 -12.90 -11.39
N CYS A 127 -6.20 -13.48 -10.71
CA CYS A 127 -4.83 -12.93 -10.61
C CYS A 127 -4.21 -12.55 -11.95
N ASP A 128 -4.39 -13.40 -12.95
CA ASP A 128 -3.80 -13.32 -14.28
C ASP A 128 -4.64 -12.51 -15.29
N LYS A 129 -5.68 -11.79 -14.82
CA LYS A 129 -6.54 -10.96 -15.67
C LYS A 129 -6.64 -9.54 -15.15
N LEU A 130 -6.72 -8.60 -16.09
CA LEU A 130 -6.93 -7.20 -15.75
C LEU A 130 -8.37 -7.02 -15.26
N ASN A 131 -8.50 -6.66 -13.99
CA ASN A 131 -9.79 -6.41 -13.37
C ASN A 131 -10.06 -4.91 -13.29
N SER A 132 -10.46 -4.29 -14.40
CA SER A 132 -10.75 -2.85 -14.46
C SER A 132 -11.89 -2.40 -13.53
N GLY A 133 -12.67 -3.33 -12.97
CA GLY A 133 -13.76 -3.03 -12.03
C GLY A 133 -13.29 -2.71 -10.60
N SER A 134 -12.06 -3.09 -10.22
CA SER A 134 -11.52 -2.73 -8.91
C SER A 134 -10.00 -2.75 -8.77
N TYR A 135 -9.28 -3.36 -9.72
CA TYR A 135 -7.83 -3.59 -9.67
C TYR A 135 -7.39 -4.30 -8.37
N LEU A 136 -8.27 -5.14 -7.83
CA LEU A 136 -8.01 -6.05 -6.71
C LEU A 136 -8.20 -7.45 -7.29
N ASN A 137 -7.20 -8.31 -7.14
CA ASN A 137 -7.24 -9.66 -7.66
C ASN A 137 -6.95 -10.68 -6.57
N ASN A 138 -7.65 -11.81 -6.63
CA ASN A 138 -7.37 -12.96 -5.82
C ASN A 138 -6.19 -13.71 -6.46
N CYS A 139 -5.03 -13.58 -5.83
CA CYS A 139 -3.77 -14.15 -6.29
C CYS A 139 -3.29 -15.32 -5.42
N GLY A 140 -4.03 -15.69 -4.37
CA GLY A 140 -3.48 -16.56 -3.33
C GLY A 140 -2.22 -15.97 -2.69
N TYR A 141 -2.02 -14.65 -2.80
CA TYR A 141 -0.82 -13.94 -2.37
C TYR A 141 -1.22 -12.68 -1.61
N ASN A 142 -0.94 -12.67 -0.31
CA ASN A 142 -1.27 -11.55 0.56
C ASN A 142 -0.20 -10.45 0.46
N ALA A 143 -0.28 -9.62 -0.59
CA ALA A 143 0.74 -8.59 -0.81
C ALA A 143 0.80 -7.56 0.32
N ALA A 144 -0.34 -7.23 0.96
CA ALA A 144 -0.37 -6.33 2.11
C ALA A 144 0.42 -6.90 3.29
N PHE A 145 0.22 -8.17 3.64
CA PHE A 145 1.01 -8.83 4.68
C PHE A 145 2.48 -8.88 4.34
N GLU A 146 2.84 -9.39 3.17
CA GLU A 146 4.25 -9.60 2.79
C GLU A 146 5.05 -8.29 2.78
N LEU A 147 4.39 -7.21 2.34
CA LEU A 147 4.90 -5.84 2.37
C LEU A 147 5.08 -5.32 3.80
N LEU A 148 4.04 -5.37 4.63
CA LEU A 148 4.10 -4.88 6.00
C LEU A 148 5.11 -5.70 6.83
N ASN A 149 5.13 -7.02 6.63
CA ASN A 149 6.02 -7.91 7.35
C ASN A 149 7.48 -7.58 7.05
N HIS A 150 7.82 -7.32 5.78
CA HIS A 150 9.15 -6.85 5.41
C HIS A 150 9.51 -5.53 6.12
N ILE A 151 8.67 -4.51 5.98
CA ILE A 151 8.94 -3.16 6.51
C ILE A 151 9.06 -3.17 8.04
N TYR A 152 8.23 -3.93 8.74
CA TYR A 152 8.17 -3.91 10.21
C TYR A 152 8.99 -5.01 10.89
N GLY A 153 9.85 -5.74 10.17
CA GLY A 153 10.88 -6.58 10.79
C GLY A 153 10.65 -8.09 10.81
N GLY A 154 9.76 -8.61 9.97
CA GLY A 154 9.66 -10.04 9.66
C GLY A 154 8.92 -10.88 10.69
N ASN A 155 8.44 -10.26 11.78
CA ASN A 155 7.78 -10.95 12.90
C ASN A 155 6.30 -10.56 13.04
N LEU A 156 5.68 -10.06 11.97
CA LEU A 156 4.25 -9.76 11.99
C LEU A 156 3.43 -11.06 12.01
N GLN A 157 2.35 -11.04 12.77
CA GLN A 157 1.45 -12.17 12.88
C GLN A 157 0.35 -12.12 11.81
N VAL A 158 -0.02 -13.29 11.30
CA VAL A 158 -1.15 -13.52 10.38
C VAL A 158 -1.89 -14.73 10.89
N ASN A 159 -3.17 -14.57 11.19
CA ASN A 159 -3.94 -15.59 11.90
C ASN A 159 -5.32 -15.78 11.24
N HIS A 160 -5.36 -16.72 10.30
CA HIS A 160 -6.48 -17.21 9.47
C HIS A 160 -7.67 -17.94 10.12
N ILE A 161 -8.76 -17.27 10.54
CA ILE A 161 -10.13 -17.65 10.10
C ILE A 161 -10.91 -16.38 9.74
N TYR A 162 -11.39 -16.28 8.48
CA TYR A 162 -12.09 -15.12 7.94
C TYR A 162 -13.51 -15.42 7.44
N GLY A 163 -14.45 -14.50 7.68
CA GLY A 163 -15.71 -14.42 6.93
C GLY A 163 -16.50 -13.14 7.20
N GLY A 164 -17.07 -12.51 6.16
CA GLY A 164 -17.87 -11.27 6.31
C GLY A 164 -19.06 -11.45 7.27
N ASN A 165 -19.88 -12.48 7.04
CA ASN A 165 -20.73 -13.10 8.05
C ASN A 165 -20.13 -14.48 8.33
N LEU A 166 -19.55 -14.68 9.51
CA LEU A 166 -18.94 -15.95 9.87
C LEU A 166 -19.82 -16.63 10.92
N GLN A 167 -20.60 -17.64 10.47
CA GLN A 167 -21.21 -18.62 11.36
C GLN A 167 -20.30 -19.84 11.44
N VAL A 168 -19.63 -19.98 12.57
CA VAL A 168 -18.83 -21.16 12.86
C VAL A 168 -19.68 -22.13 13.68
N ASN A 169 -20.21 -23.15 13.02
CA ASN A 169 -21.05 -24.15 13.67
C ASN A 169 -20.24 -25.15 14.50
N HIS A 170 -19.19 -25.74 13.91
CA HIS A 170 -18.27 -26.63 14.60
C HIS A 170 -16.85 -26.46 14.05
N ILE A 171 -15.87 -26.33 14.95
CA ILE A 171 -14.45 -26.53 14.66
C ILE A 171 -14.06 -27.82 15.39
N TYR A 172 -13.59 -28.83 14.65
CA TYR A 172 -13.09 -30.09 15.20
C TYR A 172 -11.58 -30.18 15.00
N GLY A 173 -10.84 -30.51 16.06
CA GLY A 173 -9.41 -30.80 15.94
C GLY A 173 -8.84 -31.40 17.23
N GLY A 174 -7.97 -32.42 17.08
CA GLY A 174 -7.30 -33.06 18.23
C GLY A 174 -6.29 -32.14 18.91
N ASN A 175 -5.41 -31.53 18.11
CA ASN A 175 -4.53 -30.41 18.50
C ASN A 175 -4.75 -29.29 17.46
N LEU A 176 -5.46 -28.23 17.82
CA LEU A 176 -5.76 -27.12 16.91
C LEU A 176 -5.46 -25.79 17.58
N GLN A 177 -4.62 -24.98 16.92
CA GLN A 177 -4.31 -23.61 17.33
C GLN A 177 -5.00 -22.65 16.36
N VAL A 178 -5.98 -21.89 16.85
CA VAL A 178 -6.68 -20.86 16.08
C VAL A 178 -6.36 -19.53 16.72
N ASN A 179 -5.44 -18.79 16.13
CA ASN A 179 -4.95 -17.58 16.78
C ASN A 179 -6.00 -16.44 16.74
N HIS A 180 -6.62 -16.17 15.58
CA HIS A 180 -7.66 -15.14 15.46
C HIS A 180 -8.83 -15.60 14.58
N ILE A 181 -10.05 -15.26 15.01
CA ILE A 181 -11.29 -15.42 14.24
C ILE A 181 -11.86 -14.02 14.02
N TYR A 182 -12.10 -13.64 12.75
CA TYR A 182 -12.63 -12.34 12.38
C TYR A 182 -13.98 -12.49 11.68
N GLY A 183 -14.98 -11.70 12.11
CA GLY A 183 -16.25 -11.57 11.40
C GLY A 183 -17.00 -10.28 11.73
N GLY A 184 -17.65 -9.70 10.72
CA GLY A 184 -18.48 -8.50 10.90
C GLY A 184 -19.71 -8.78 11.75
N ASN A 185 -20.41 -9.90 11.46
CA ASN A 185 -21.33 -10.58 12.37
C ASN A 185 -20.75 -11.96 12.68
N LEU A 186 -20.19 -12.12 13.89
CA LEU A 186 -19.58 -13.36 14.32
C LEU A 186 -20.50 -14.11 15.29
N GLN A 187 -20.95 -15.30 14.89
CA GLN A 187 -21.63 -16.25 15.77
C GLN A 187 -20.79 -17.53 15.85
N VAL A 188 -20.37 -17.88 17.05
CA VAL A 188 -19.65 -19.12 17.36
C VAL A 188 -20.53 -19.91 18.32
N ASN A 189 -20.98 -21.10 17.89
CA ASN A 189 -21.90 -21.91 18.69
C ASN A 189 -21.16 -22.76 19.73
N HIS A 190 -20.31 -23.69 19.28
CA HIS A 190 -19.56 -24.58 20.15
C HIS A 190 -18.14 -24.77 19.62
N ILE A 191 -17.14 -24.64 20.50
CA ILE A 191 -15.76 -25.01 20.20
C ILE A 191 -15.38 -26.21 21.08
N TYR A 192 -15.02 -27.32 20.45
CA TYR A 192 -14.64 -28.55 21.15
C TYR A 192 -13.21 -28.95 20.76
N GLY A 193 -12.34 -29.18 21.75
CA GLY A 193 -10.99 -29.67 21.52
C GLY A 193 -10.33 -30.11 22.83
N GLY A 194 -9.50 -31.17 22.76
CA GLY A 194 -8.78 -31.70 23.93
C GLY A 194 -7.69 -30.75 24.44
N ASN A 195 -6.96 -30.11 23.52
CA ASN A 195 -6.06 -28.98 23.77
C ASN A 195 -6.35 -27.89 22.71
N LEU A 196 -7.23 -26.95 23.06
CA LEU A 196 -7.65 -25.84 22.20
C LEU A 196 -7.04 -24.53 22.71
N GLN A 197 -6.30 -23.83 21.86
CA GLN A 197 -5.88 -22.44 22.10
C GLN A 197 -6.54 -21.52 21.09
N VAL A 198 -7.37 -20.60 21.60
CA VAL A 198 -7.93 -19.47 20.85
C VAL A 198 -7.40 -18.19 21.49
N ASN A 199 -6.59 -17.42 20.77
CA ASN A 199 -5.96 -16.23 21.37
C ASN A 199 -6.92 -15.05 21.42
N HIS A 200 -7.56 -14.69 20.29
CA HIS A 200 -8.53 -13.60 20.28
C HIS A 200 -9.63 -13.81 19.26
N ILE A 201 -10.88 -13.60 19.66
CA ILE A 201 -12.03 -13.61 18.79
C ILE A 201 -12.46 -12.15 18.58
N TYR A 202 -12.26 -11.63 17.37
CA TYR A 202 -12.67 -10.27 17.04
C TYR A 202 -14.06 -10.30 16.43
N GLY A 203 -15.07 -10.08 17.28
CA GLY A 203 -16.42 -9.73 16.86
C GLY A 203 -16.60 -8.21 16.88
N GLY A 204 -17.05 -7.65 15.77
CA GLY A 204 -17.28 -6.20 15.64
C GLY A 204 -16.73 -5.66 14.34
N ASN A 205 -17.33 -4.56 13.85
CA ASN A 205 -16.87 -3.88 12.65
C ASN A 205 -15.41 -3.45 12.86
N LEU A 206 -14.50 -3.97 12.02
CA LEU A 206 -13.20 -3.34 11.73
C LEU A 206 -13.43 -1.82 11.68
N GLN A 207 -12.87 -1.07 12.65
CA GLN A 207 -13.22 0.33 12.87
C GLN A 207 -12.57 1.22 11.81
N LEU A 208 -13.16 1.20 10.62
CA LEU A 208 -12.83 2.07 9.51
C LEU A 208 -13.54 3.41 9.72
N LEU A 209 -12.77 4.41 10.11
CA LEU A 209 -13.22 5.78 10.33
C LEU A 209 -13.00 6.61 9.07
N LYS A 210 -13.82 7.66 8.92
CA LYS A 210 -13.66 8.69 7.90
C LYS A 210 -13.07 9.94 8.56
N PHE A 211 -12.22 10.65 7.84
CA PHE A 211 -11.73 11.97 8.25
C PHE A 211 -11.83 12.97 7.10
N ASP A 212 -11.90 14.25 7.44
CA ASP A 212 -12.01 15.34 6.47
C ASP A 212 -10.62 15.73 5.97
N GLN A 213 -10.29 15.38 4.73
CA GLN A 213 -9.03 15.76 4.11
C GLN A 213 -8.94 17.26 3.81
N SER A 214 -10.08 17.97 3.72
CA SER A 214 -10.08 19.40 3.40
C SER A 214 -9.36 20.24 4.47
N GLU A 215 -9.26 19.73 5.70
CA GLU A 215 -8.52 20.38 6.78
C GLU A 215 -7.03 20.56 6.47
N PHE A 216 -6.46 19.77 5.56
CA PHE A 216 -5.06 19.85 5.15
C PHE A 216 -4.82 20.78 3.95
N PHE A 217 -5.86 21.48 3.45
CA PHE A 217 -5.77 22.35 2.28
C PHE A 217 -6.25 23.77 2.60
N HIS A 218 -5.34 24.62 3.10
CA HIS A 218 -5.69 25.98 3.54
C HIS A 218 -5.72 27.04 2.42
N LEU A 219 -4.95 26.84 1.34
CA LEU A 219 -4.77 27.85 0.29
C LEU A 219 -5.68 27.67 -0.93
N SER A 220 -6.25 26.48 -1.10
CA SER A 220 -7.14 26.14 -2.21
C SER A 220 -7.91 24.85 -1.88
N PRO A 221 -9.11 24.61 -2.43
CA PRO A 221 -9.85 23.38 -2.18
C PRO A 221 -9.05 22.11 -2.56
N ALA A 222 -9.18 21.04 -1.76
CA ALA A 222 -8.53 19.74 -1.97
C ALA A 222 -8.63 19.23 -3.42
N ARG A 223 -9.80 19.41 -4.05
CA ARG A 223 -10.07 19.01 -5.44
C ARG A 223 -9.11 19.64 -6.46
N LYS A 224 -8.58 20.84 -6.22
CA LYS A 224 -7.59 21.48 -7.09
C LYS A 224 -6.29 20.66 -7.16
N TYR A 225 -5.97 19.94 -6.10
CA TYR A 225 -4.80 19.05 -6.00
C TYR A 225 -5.15 17.59 -6.35
N GLY A 226 -6.37 17.33 -6.85
CA GLY A 226 -6.84 15.97 -7.16
C GLY A 226 -7.15 15.14 -5.92
N MET A 227 -7.40 15.76 -4.77
CA MET A 227 -7.68 15.09 -3.50
C MET A 227 -9.16 15.13 -3.16
N ASP A 228 -9.72 14.03 -2.64
CA ASP A 228 -11.07 13.98 -2.08
C ASP A 228 -11.16 14.88 -0.84
N THR A 229 -12.36 15.24 -0.42
CA THR A 229 -12.61 15.80 0.91
C THR A 229 -12.66 14.73 2.00
N THR A 230 -12.81 13.45 1.66
CA THR A 230 -12.87 12.38 2.67
C THR A 230 -11.77 11.35 2.47
N GLY A 231 -10.99 11.13 3.54
CA GLY A 231 -10.06 10.01 3.66
C GLY A 231 -10.59 8.94 4.61
N TYR A 232 -9.91 7.80 4.68
CA TYR A 232 -10.22 6.73 5.64
C TYR A 232 -9.03 6.42 6.54
N ILE A 233 -9.31 5.98 7.75
CA ILE A 233 -8.30 5.49 8.68
C ILE A 233 -8.85 4.25 9.40
N TYR A 234 -8.05 3.19 9.41
CA TYR A 234 -8.30 2.01 10.21
C TYR A 234 -7.49 2.10 11.50
N VAL A 235 -8.17 2.09 12.65
CA VAL A 235 -7.54 2.14 13.96
C VAL A 235 -7.70 0.78 14.64
N PRO A 236 -6.61 0.03 14.86
CA PRO A 236 -6.70 -1.25 15.53
C PRO A 236 -7.30 -1.16 16.92
N SER A 237 -8.02 -2.19 17.39
CA SER A 237 -8.60 -2.18 18.74
C SER A 237 -7.54 -1.96 19.82
N GLY A 238 -6.36 -2.55 19.66
CA GLY A 238 -5.22 -2.36 20.56
C GLY A 238 -4.65 -0.95 20.57
N CYS A 239 -4.94 -0.13 19.57
CA CYS A 239 -4.53 1.28 19.47
C CYS A 239 -5.56 2.27 20.04
N MET A 240 -6.71 1.78 20.51
CA MET A 240 -7.72 2.63 21.16
C MET A 240 -7.29 3.06 22.56
N ASP A 241 -6.42 2.29 23.20
CA ASP A 241 -5.72 2.70 24.42
C ASP A 241 -4.64 3.74 24.08
N LYS A 242 -4.88 5.00 24.45
CA LYS A 242 -3.96 6.12 24.20
C LYS A 242 -2.61 6.00 24.90
N THR A 243 -2.45 5.06 25.84
CA THR A 243 -1.16 4.80 26.49
C THR A 243 -0.26 3.88 25.66
N ARG A 244 -0.82 3.17 24.68
CA ARG A 244 -0.08 2.27 23.79
C ARG A 244 0.51 3.03 22.61
N LYS A 245 1.79 2.76 22.32
CA LYS A 245 2.42 3.23 21.08
C LYS A 245 2.01 2.32 19.93
N CYS A 246 1.43 2.90 18.89
CA CYS A 246 1.09 2.21 17.66
C CYS A 246 1.94 2.68 16.48
N LYS A 247 2.09 1.80 15.49
CA LYS A 247 2.74 2.12 14.23
C LYS A 247 1.71 2.74 13.28
N LEU A 248 2.18 3.48 12.29
CA LEU A 248 1.36 4.04 11.22
C LEU A 248 1.86 3.54 9.88
N HIS A 249 0.95 3.12 9.01
CA HIS A 249 1.20 2.81 7.61
C HIS A 249 0.25 3.61 6.73
N VAL A 250 0.75 4.17 5.62
CA VAL A 250 -0.06 4.90 4.65
C VAL A 250 -0.25 4.03 3.42
N ALA A 251 -1.47 3.54 3.20
CA ALA A 251 -1.83 2.70 2.06
C ALA A 251 -2.51 3.54 0.97
N LEU A 252 -1.81 3.75 -0.13
CA LEU A 252 -2.26 4.57 -1.27
C LEU A 252 -2.89 3.69 -2.34
N HIS A 253 -4.14 3.96 -2.70
CA HIS A 253 -4.82 3.23 -3.78
C HIS A 253 -4.21 3.54 -5.16
N GLY A 254 -4.42 2.67 -6.15
CA GLY A 254 -4.00 2.94 -7.54
C GLY A 254 -4.92 3.90 -8.29
N CYS A 255 -4.60 4.17 -9.56
CA CYS A 255 -5.53 4.84 -10.47
C CYS A 255 -6.84 4.05 -10.55
N GLU A 256 -7.96 4.74 -10.69
CA GLU A 256 -9.30 4.14 -10.75
C GLU A 256 -9.73 3.36 -9.50
N MET A 257 -8.97 3.44 -8.40
CA MET A 257 -9.26 2.73 -7.14
C MET A 257 -9.72 3.65 -6.02
N GLY A 258 -9.88 4.95 -6.29
CA GLY A 258 -10.38 5.92 -5.30
C GLY A 258 -11.84 5.67 -4.92
N ARG A 259 -12.23 6.17 -3.75
CA ARG A 259 -13.58 5.94 -3.19
C ARG A 259 -14.74 6.36 -4.07
N THR A 260 -14.54 7.37 -4.92
CA THR A 260 -15.57 7.86 -5.87
C THR A 260 -15.78 6.92 -7.05
N ILE A 261 -14.93 5.89 -7.20
CA ILE A 261 -14.91 4.98 -8.35
C ILE A 261 -15.29 3.56 -7.88
N ILE A 262 -14.59 3.03 -6.87
CA ILE A 262 -14.79 1.64 -6.41
C ILE A 262 -15.32 1.56 -4.98
N GLY A 263 -15.76 2.69 -4.41
CA GLY A 263 -16.25 2.75 -3.03
C GLY A 263 -15.16 2.35 -2.04
N GLU A 264 -15.54 1.58 -1.02
CA GLU A 264 -14.63 1.16 0.05
C GLU A 264 -13.86 -0.13 -0.27
N LYS A 265 -13.88 -0.61 -1.53
CA LYS A 265 -13.28 -1.91 -1.88
C LYS A 265 -11.79 -1.99 -1.55
N TYR A 266 -11.00 -0.98 -1.93
CA TYR A 266 -9.56 -0.97 -1.61
C TYR A 266 -9.32 -0.93 -0.10
N VAL A 267 -9.97 0.01 0.59
CA VAL A 267 -9.74 0.21 2.03
C VAL A 267 -10.26 -0.95 2.88
N ARG A 268 -11.16 -1.80 2.37
CA ARG A 268 -11.68 -2.98 3.09
C ARG A 268 -11.03 -4.30 2.69
N TYR A 269 -10.64 -4.46 1.44
CA TYR A 269 -10.30 -5.77 0.88
C TYR A 269 -8.90 -5.87 0.29
N ALA A 270 -8.07 -4.84 0.41
CA ALA A 270 -6.66 -4.93 0.04
C ALA A 270 -5.81 -5.75 1.04
N GLY A 271 -6.37 -6.11 2.21
CA GLY A 271 -5.73 -6.99 3.21
C GLY A 271 -4.89 -6.29 4.29
N TYR A 272 -4.82 -4.95 4.28
CA TYR A 272 -4.01 -4.20 5.25
C TYR A 272 -4.63 -4.13 6.66
N ASN A 273 -5.97 -4.07 6.78
CA ASN A 273 -6.63 -3.85 8.06
C ASN A 273 -6.42 -5.01 9.02
N GLU A 274 -6.45 -6.23 8.49
CA GLU A 274 -6.33 -7.46 9.24
C GLU A 274 -4.92 -7.62 9.79
N VAL A 275 -3.91 -7.26 8.98
CA VAL A 275 -2.52 -7.18 9.43
C VAL A 275 -2.37 -6.06 10.47
N GLY A 276 -3.00 -4.91 10.24
CA GLY A 276 -2.98 -3.79 11.18
C GLY A 276 -3.58 -4.13 12.54
N GLU A 277 -4.71 -4.84 12.55
CA GLU A 277 -5.40 -5.30 13.75
C GLU A 277 -4.52 -6.23 14.59
N ALA A 278 -3.93 -7.24 13.96
CA ALA A 278 -3.10 -8.23 14.64
C ALA A 278 -1.78 -7.64 15.17
N ASN A 279 -1.33 -6.49 14.66
CA ASN A 279 0.03 -5.99 14.88
C ASN A 279 0.10 -4.54 15.42
N ASN A 280 -1.03 -3.96 15.84
CA ASN A 280 -1.14 -2.57 16.33
C ASN A 280 -0.57 -1.55 15.32
N ILE A 281 -0.93 -1.71 14.05
CA ILE A 281 -0.56 -0.81 12.95
C ILE A 281 -1.82 -0.09 12.47
N ILE A 282 -1.87 1.23 12.70
CA ILE A 282 -2.89 2.11 12.14
C ILE A 282 -2.68 2.19 10.63
N ILE A 283 -3.74 2.02 9.84
CA ILE A 283 -3.66 2.14 8.37
C ILE A 283 -4.40 3.41 7.93
N LEU A 284 -3.66 4.37 7.39
CA LEU A 284 -4.20 5.58 6.79
C LEU A 284 -4.41 5.35 5.29
N TYR A 285 -5.59 5.72 4.79
CA TYR A 285 -5.96 5.62 3.38
C TYR A 285 -6.39 6.99 2.84
N PRO A 286 -5.44 7.86 2.47
CA PRO A 286 -5.75 9.07 1.76
C PRO A 286 -6.45 8.74 0.43
N GLN A 287 -7.30 9.65 -0.05
CA GLN A 287 -8.12 9.45 -1.26
C GLN A 287 -7.86 10.56 -2.28
N ALA A 288 -7.48 10.14 -3.49
CA ALA A 288 -7.47 10.97 -4.69
C ALA A 288 -8.81 10.86 -5.45
N ILE A 289 -9.10 11.85 -6.29
CA ILE A 289 -10.34 11.93 -7.09
C ILE A 289 -10.06 12.28 -8.54
N LYS A 290 -11.01 11.93 -9.42
CA LYS A 290 -10.99 12.34 -10.82
C LYS A 290 -11.08 13.87 -10.95
N THR A 291 -10.25 14.43 -11.82
CA THR A 291 -10.32 15.82 -12.27
C THR A 291 -10.28 15.87 -13.80
N LEU A 292 -10.45 17.06 -14.39
CA LEU A 292 -10.34 17.21 -15.85
C LEU A 292 -8.94 16.86 -16.37
N SER A 293 -7.88 17.21 -15.62
CA SER A 293 -6.50 16.88 -15.96
C SER A 293 -6.08 15.46 -15.56
N ASN A 294 -6.81 14.83 -14.64
CA ASN A 294 -6.56 13.48 -14.13
C ASN A 294 -7.86 12.66 -14.12
N PRO A 295 -8.31 12.18 -15.30
CA PRO A 295 -9.61 11.51 -15.44
C PRO A 295 -9.67 10.14 -14.78
N ASN A 296 -8.51 9.59 -14.38
CA ASN A 296 -8.41 8.29 -13.71
C ASN A 296 -8.31 8.42 -12.18
N GLY A 297 -8.22 9.64 -11.64
CA GLY A 297 -8.10 9.85 -10.19
C GLY A 297 -6.83 9.22 -9.60
N CYS A 298 -5.74 9.26 -10.38
CA CYS A 298 -4.42 8.83 -9.94
C CYS A 298 -3.83 9.80 -8.90
N TRP A 299 -2.84 9.37 -8.13
CA TRP A 299 -1.97 10.28 -7.40
C TRP A 299 -1.12 11.12 -8.37
N ASP A 300 -0.67 12.31 -7.96
CA ASP A 300 0.21 13.11 -8.83
C ASP A 300 1.64 12.58 -8.85
N TRP A 301 1.94 11.78 -9.88
CA TRP A 301 3.26 11.28 -10.18
C TRP A 301 3.78 11.78 -11.54
N TRP A 302 3.05 12.66 -12.21
CA TRP A 302 3.34 13.14 -13.57
C TRP A 302 3.11 14.64 -13.79
N GLY A 303 2.95 15.42 -12.73
CA GLY A 303 2.96 16.88 -12.81
C GLY A 303 1.62 17.53 -13.09
N TYR A 304 0.50 16.84 -12.93
CA TYR A 304 -0.80 17.42 -13.31
C TYR A 304 -1.27 18.55 -12.37
N THR A 305 -0.66 18.68 -11.19
CA THR A 305 -0.86 19.82 -10.28
C THR A 305 0.06 21.01 -10.58
N GLY A 306 0.92 20.93 -11.60
CA GLY A 306 1.76 22.03 -12.07
C GLY A 306 2.85 22.40 -11.07
N LEU A 307 2.93 23.68 -10.68
CA LEU A 307 3.93 24.20 -9.74
C LEU A 307 3.92 23.52 -8.36
N TYR A 308 2.85 22.78 -8.04
CA TYR A 308 2.74 22.03 -6.78
C TYR A 308 3.26 20.59 -6.89
N PHE A 309 3.72 20.17 -8.07
CA PHE A 309 4.30 18.86 -8.28
C PHE A 309 5.78 18.84 -7.85
N GLY A 310 6.10 18.02 -6.86
CA GLY A 310 7.50 17.76 -6.49
C GLY A 310 8.29 18.97 -5.97
N GLU A 311 7.67 20.14 -5.80
CA GLU A 311 8.29 21.29 -5.14
C GLU A 311 8.12 21.18 -3.62
N TYR A 312 9.25 21.06 -2.93
CA TYR A 312 9.42 21.45 -1.54
C TYR A 312 10.12 22.80 -1.55
N LYS A 313 9.40 23.87 -1.20
CA LYS A 313 9.99 25.16 -0.86
C LYS A 313 9.97 25.35 0.65
#